data_AF-A0A3N5QPZ6-F1
#
_entry.id   AF-A0A3N5QPZ6-F1
#
_cell.length_a   1.000
_cell.length_b   1.000
_cell.length_c   1.000
_cell.angle_alpha   90.00
_cell.angle_beta   90.00
_cell.angle_gamma   90.00
#
_symmetry.space_group_name_H-M   'P 1'
#
loop_
_entity.id
_entity.type
_entity.pdbx_description
1 polymer ?
#
loop_
_entity_poly.entity_id
_entity_poly.type
_entity_poly.pdbx_seq_one_letter_code
_entity_poly.pdbx_strand_id
1 'polypeptide(L)'
;PVPNLIVGEKYQISENGDLINVRASPTIESERINQLRSGEIITILDGPVDGDDFYWWKVQLPDGTVGWIVEVSGWYIHQNE
;
A
#
# COMPACT_ATOMS: atom_id res chain seq x y z
N PRO A 1 -4.23 15.39 3.95
CA PRO A 1 -2.81 15.46 3.56
C PRO A 1 -2.69 15.28 2.05
N VAL A 2 -1.63 15.70 1.38
CA VAL A 2 -1.48 15.36 -0.05
C VAL A 2 -0.92 13.94 -0.14
N PRO A 3 -1.55 13.03 -0.90
CA PRO A 3 -1.04 11.67 -1.11
C PRO A 3 0.28 11.70 -1.89
N ASN A 4 1.22 10.81 -1.54
CA ASN A 4 2.62 10.84 -1.97
C ASN A 4 3.05 9.60 -2.77
N LEU A 5 2.23 8.55 -2.81
CA LEU A 5 2.50 7.40 -3.68
C LEU A 5 2.17 7.74 -5.13
N ILE A 6 2.84 7.07 -6.06
CA ILE A 6 2.73 7.33 -7.49
C ILE A 6 2.39 6.02 -8.21
N VAL A 7 1.36 6.04 -9.06
CA VAL A 7 0.97 4.88 -9.87
C VAL A 7 2.09 4.49 -10.83
N GLY A 8 2.39 3.19 -10.91
CA GLY A 8 3.44 2.62 -11.74
C GLY A 8 4.79 2.49 -11.02
N GLU A 9 4.97 3.17 -9.88
CA GLU A 9 6.21 3.14 -9.12
C GLU A 9 6.24 1.98 -8.11
N LYS A 10 7.46 1.63 -7.70
CA LYS A 10 7.72 0.62 -6.67
C LYS A 10 8.11 1.28 -5.35
N TYR A 11 7.61 0.73 -4.25
CA TYR A 11 7.94 1.17 -2.91
C TYR A 11 8.35 0.00 -2.05
N GLN A 12 9.41 0.19 -1.26
CA GLN A 12 9.76 -0.72 -0.18
C GLN A 12 9.05 -0.28 1.10
N ILE A 13 8.55 -1.25 1.87
CA ILE A 13 7.98 -1.01 3.19
C ILE A 13 9.10 -0.68 4.17
N SER A 14 9.00 0.47 4.84
CA SER A 14 9.96 0.91 5.85
C SER A 14 9.79 0.16 7.16
N GLU A 15 10.76 0.28 8.07
CA GLU A 15 10.65 -0.25 9.44
C GLU A 15 9.50 0.38 10.25
N ASN A 16 8.98 1.54 9.84
CA ASN A 16 7.82 2.16 10.49
C ASN A 16 6.48 1.58 10.01
N GLY A 17 6.50 0.91 8.85
CA GLY A 17 5.34 0.30 8.19
C GLY A 17 5.31 -1.21 8.36
N ASP A 18 5.73 -1.77 9.49
CA ASP A 18 5.58 -3.21 9.72
C ASP A 18 4.10 -3.59 9.92
N LEU A 19 3.72 -4.78 9.47
CA LEU A 19 2.37 -5.34 9.62
C LEU A 19 1.24 -4.58 8.89
N ILE A 20 1.51 -3.99 7.71
CA ILE A 20 0.48 -3.30 6.90
C ILE A 20 -0.55 -4.28 6.36
N ASN A 21 -1.82 -4.07 6.70
CA ASN A 21 -2.91 -4.89 6.19
C ASN A 21 -3.13 -4.65 4.69
N VAL A 22 -3.15 -5.73 3.91
CA VAL A 22 -3.59 -5.72 2.52
C VAL A 22 -5.03 -6.23 2.48
N ARG A 23 -5.92 -5.44 1.89
CA ARG A 23 -7.36 -5.70 1.89
C ARG A 23 -7.93 -5.94 0.50
N ALA A 24 -9.05 -6.64 0.43
CA ALA A 24 -9.74 -6.94 -0.82
C ALA A 24 -10.34 -5.69 -1.50
N SER A 25 -10.76 -4.70 -0.72
CA SER A 25 -11.37 -3.44 -1.18
C SER A 25 -10.82 -2.23 -0.41
N PRO A 26 -10.97 -0.99 -0.92
CA PRO A 26 -10.47 0.22 -0.26
C PRO A 26 -11.37 0.66 0.90
N THR A 27 -11.51 -0.21 1.91
CA THR A 27 -12.27 0.06 3.13
C THR A 27 -11.78 -0.81 4.29
N ILE A 28 -11.82 -0.29 5.52
CA ILE A 28 -11.42 -0.99 6.74
C ILE A 28 -12.32 -2.19 7.07
N GLU A 29 -13.55 -2.22 6.52
CA GLU A 29 -14.51 -3.31 6.74
C GLU A 29 -14.29 -4.51 5.80
N SER A 30 -13.45 -4.35 4.77
CA SER A 30 -13.19 -5.43 3.82
C SER A 30 -12.22 -6.47 4.36
N GLU A 31 -12.31 -7.68 3.81
CA GLU A 31 -11.45 -8.80 4.17
C GLU A 31 -9.96 -8.42 4.04
N ARG A 32 -9.20 -8.76 5.08
CA ARG A 32 -7.74 -8.71 5.03
C ARG A 32 -7.23 -9.98 4.35
N ILE A 33 -6.69 -9.82 3.16
CA ILE A 33 -6.23 -10.93 2.32
C ILE A 33 -4.72 -11.19 2.47
N ASN A 34 -3.95 -10.21 2.94
CA ASN A 34 -2.52 -10.38 3.21
C ASN A 34 -2.03 -9.35 4.26
N GLN A 35 -0.76 -9.41 4.61
CA GLN A 35 -0.08 -8.42 5.43
C GLN A 35 1.39 -8.28 5.03
N LEU A 36 1.79 -7.06 4.73
CA LEU A 36 3.16 -6.71 4.39
C LEU A 36 4.01 -6.52 5.65
N ARG A 37 5.29 -6.83 5.52
CA ARG A 37 6.35 -6.62 6.51
C ARG A 37 7.37 -5.62 5.99
N SER A 38 8.17 -5.08 6.91
CA SER A 38 9.31 -4.25 6.54
C SER A 38 10.23 -4.98 5.55
N GLY A 39 10.75 -4.21 4.59
CA GLY A 39 11.64 -4.70 3.54
C GLY A 39 10.94 -5.26 2.29
N GLU A 40 9.65 -5.59 2.34
CA GLU A 40 8.91 -6.03 1.16
C GLU A 40 8.75 -4.90 0.13
N ILE A 41 8.77 -5.25 -1.16
CA ILE A 41 8.62 -4.29 -2.26
C ILE A 41 7.29 -4.54 -2.96
N ILE A 42 6.51 -3.49 -3.12
CA ILE A 42 5.21 -3.50 -3.78
C ILE A 42 5.22 -2.55 -4.99
N THR A 43 4.34 -2.82 -5.95
CA THR A 43 4.09 -1.93 -7.09
C THR A 43 2.73 -1.25 -6.91
N ILE A 44 2.66 0.07 -7.10
CA ILE A 44 1.40 0.81 -7.06
C ILE A 44 0.71 0.68 -8.42
N LEU A 45 -0.53 0.17 -8.42
CA LEU A 45 -1.31 -0.08 -9.63
C LEU A 45 -2.34 1.02 -9.92
N ASP A 46 -2.94 1.60 -8.89
CA ASP A 46 -4.03 2.58 -9.03
C ASP A 46 -4.28 3.33 -7.70
N GLY A 47 -5.00 4.45 -7.78
CA GLY A 47 -5.34 5.30 -6.65
C GLY A 47 -4.75 6.73 -6.74
N PRO A 48 -4.91 7.53 -5.68
CA PRO A 48 -5.57 7.16 -4.43
C PRO A 48 -7.10 7.18 -4.55
N VAL A 49 -7.75 6.33 -3.74
CA VAL A 49 -9.20 6.41 -3.48
C VAL A 49 -9.40 6.86 -2.03
N ASP A 50 -10.18 7.92 -1.81
CA ASP A 50 -10.57 8.34 -0.46
C ASP A 50 -11.60 7.35 0.13
N GLY A 51 -11.35 6.89 1.37
CA GLY A 51 -12.28 6.02 2.09
C GLY A 51 -11.87 5.81 3.54
N ASP A 52 -12.83 5.82 4.46
CA ASP A 52 -12.60 5.60 5.90
C ASP A 52 -11.49 6.49 6.50
N ASP A 53 -11.41 7.75 6.08
CA ASP A 53 -10.37 8.73 6.46
C ASP A 53 -8.94 8.38 6.00
N PHE A 54 -8.78 7.44 5.06
CA PHE A 54 -7.50 7.06 4.46
C PHE A 54 -7.48 7.30 2.94
N TYR A 55 -6.27 7.47 2.42
CA TYR A 55 -5.99 7.26 1.00
C TYR A 55 -5.66 5.79 0.76
N TRP A 56 -6.49 5.13 -0.03
CA TRP A 56 -6.30 3.74 -0.41
C TRP A 56 -5.61 3.63 -1.75
N TRP A 57 -4.62 2.74 -1.80
CA TRP A 57 -3.83 2.46 -2.97
C TRP A 57 -3.95 1.00 -3.36
N LYS A 58 -4.25 0.77 -4.64
CA LYS A 58 -4.24 -0.58 -5.19
C LYS A 58 -2.81 -0.96 -5.49
N VAL A 59 -2.39 -2.13 -5.03
CA VAL A 59 -1.00 -2.58 -5.10
C VAL A 59 -0.89 -4.02 -5.57
N GLN A 60 0.24 -4.34 -6.17
CA GLN A 60 0.67 -5.70 -6.47
C GLN A 60 1.85 -6.09 -5.58
N LEU A 61 1.72 -7.26 -4.95
CA LEU A 61 2.76 -7.89 -4.13
C LEU A 61 3.73 -8.73 -4.98
N PRO A 62 4.90 -9.10 -4.45
CA PRO A 62 5.88 -9.94 -5.17
C PRO A 62 5.34 -11.30 -5.62
N ASP A 63 4.38 -11.87 -4.89
CA ASP A 63 3.72 -13.14 -5.21
C ASP A 63 2.61 -13.00 -6.26
N GLY A 64 2.36 -11.79 -6.75
CA GLY A 64 1.30 -11.47 -7.71
C GLY A 64 -0.06 -11.14 -7.09
N THR A 65 -0.21 -11.24 -5.75
CA THR A 65 -1.44 -10.84 -5.04
C THR A 65 -1.72 -9.37 -5.29
N VAL A 66 -2.99 -9.05 -5.59
CA VAL A 66 -3.46 -7.66 -5.78
C VAL A 66 -4.45 -7.32 -4.68
N GLY A 67 -4.26 -6.18 -4.05
CA GLY A 67 -5.15 -5.68 -2.99
C GLY A 67 -4.97 -4.20 -2.73
N TRP A 68 -5.51 -3.74 -1.61
CA TRP A 68 -5.54 -2.34 -1.21
C TRP A 68 -4.83 -2.12 0.12
N ILE A 69 -4.05 -1.05 0.21
CA ILE A 69 -3.36 -0.61 1.42
C ILE A 69 -3.64 0.87 1.68
N VAL A 70 -3.48 1.30 2.93
CA VAL A 70 -3.62 2.71 3.34
C VAL A 70 -2.29 3.44 3.21
N GLU A 71 -2.32 4.68 2.73
CA GLU A 71 -1.15 5.55 2.79
C GLU A 71 -0.97 6.12 4.20
N VAL A 72 0.22 5.92 4.76
CA VAL A 72 0.65 6.55 6.02
C VAL A 72 2.06 7.09 5.81
N SER A 73 2.26 8.35 6.16
CA SER A 73 3.54 9.03 5.97
C SER A 73 4.67 8.29 6.66
N GLY A 74 5.75 8.02 5.91
CA GLY A 74 6.95 7.35 6.42
C GLY A 74 6.91 5.81 6.36
N TRP A 75 5.81 5.19 5.93
CA TRP A 75 5.73 3.73 5.75
C TRP A 75 6.31 3.24 4.42
N TYR A 76 6.42 4.11 3.42
CA TYR A 76 6.78 3.74 2.05
C TYR A 76 8.04 4.49 1.60
N ILE A 77 9.04 3.73 1.14
CA ILE A 77 10.31 4.24 0.61
C ILE A 77 10.30 4.03 -0.89
N HIS A 78 10.24 5.13 -1.65
CA HIS A 78 10.29 5.09 -3.11
C HIS A 78 11.59 4.43 -3.57
N GLN A 79 11.47 3.40 -4.40
CA GLN A 79 12.61 2.75 -5.04
C GLN A 79 12.89 3.49 -6.36
N ASN A 80 13.92 4.32 -6.36
CA ASN A 80 14.43 4.90 -7.61
C ASN A 80 15.21 3.81 -8.34
N GLU A 81 14.79 3.44 -9.54
CA GLU A 81 15.65 2.73 -10.50
C GLU A 81 16.71 3.68 -11.08
#